data_AF-A0A368XAK2-F1
#
_entry.id   AF-A0A368XAK2-F1
#
_cell.length_a   1.000
_cell.length_b   1.000
_cell.length_c   1.000
_cell.angle_alpha   90.00
_cell.angle_beta   90.00
_cell.angle_gamma   90.00
#
_symmetry.space_group_name_H-M   'P 1'
#
loop_
_entity.id
_entity.type
_entity.pdbx_description
1 polymer ?
#
loop_
_entity_poly.entity_id
_entity_poly.type
_entity_poly.pdbx_seq_one_letter_code
_entity_poly.pdbx_strand_id
1 'polypeptide(L)'
;MTALNSHAFLASLGIKTPIIQAPMAGVQDYRLAAAVSNAGGLGSLPCAMLGPDALKAELEALNEATHGRPYNLNFFAHTPPNPDDQQEARWRQALAPYYKEFAIDPATISNGPGRMPFNDESAAIVEAFRPAVVSFHFGLPEPALLDRVRQAGAKILSTATTVEEAIWLEQHGADAVIAQGLEAGGHRGIFLTKDMTTQM
;
A
#
# COMPACT_ATOMS: atom_id res chain seq x y z
N MET A 1 4.30 -19.88 27.81
CA MET A 1 3.88 -19.19 26.57
C MET A 1 2.48 -18.64 26.81
N THR A 2 2.40 -17.41 27.29
CA THR A 2 1.13 -16.67 27.40
C THR A 2 0.71 -16.34 25.97
N ALA A 3 -0.46 -16.82 25.55
CA ALA A 3 -1.05 -16.43 24.27
C ALA A 3 -1.11 -14.90 24.22
N LEU A 4 -0.38 -14.28 23.28
CA LEU A 4 -0.58 -12.87 22.97
C LEU A 4 -2.06 -12.73 22.63
N ASN A 5 -2.77 -11.98 23.47
CA ASN A 5 -4.18 -11.68 23.28
C ASN A 5 -4.25 -10.94 21.93
N SER A 6 -4.74 -11.60 20.86
CA SER A 6 -4.75 -11.06 19.49
C SER A 6 -5.51 -9.72 19.40
N HIS A 7 -6.34 -9.43 20.39
CA HIS A 7 -6.99 -8.13 20.58
C HIS A 7 -6.06 -6.99 21.02
N ALA A 8 -4.88 -7.26 21.58
CA ALA A 8 -4.02 -6.22 22.16
C ALA A 8 -3.43 -5.28 21.10
N PHE A 9 -2.94 -5.81 19.98
CA PHE A 9 -2.40 -4.98 18.90
C PHE A 9 -3.50 -4.14 18.25
N LEU A 10 -4.62 -4.76 17.87
CA LEU A 10 -5.74 -4.04 17.24
C LEU A 10 -6.38 -3.02 18.19
N ALA A 11 -6.48 -3.33 19.49
CA ALA A 11 -6.90 -2.36 20.50
C ALA A 11 -5.91 -1.17 20.61
N SER A 12 -4.61 -1.40 20.39
CA SER A 12 -3.61 -0.31 20.39
C SER A 12 -3.77 0.68 19.24
N LEU A 13 -4.50 0.31 18.17
CA LEU A 13 -4.77 1.18 17.03
C LEU A 13 -5.93 2.17 17.30
N GLY A 14 -6.58 2.10 18.46
CA GLY A 14 -7.73 2.97 18.79
C GLY A 14 -9.02 2.62 18.03
N ILE A 15 -9.12 1.41 17.47
CA ILE A 15 -10.32 0.92 16.79
C ILE A 15 -11.18 0.07 17.72
N LYS A 16 -12.50 0.06 17.48
CA LYS A 16 -13.48 -0.71 18.27
C LYS A 16 -13.67 -2.12 17.74
N THR A 17 -13.48 -2.30 16.44
CA THR A 17 -13.73 -3.55 15.72
C THR A 17 -12.43 -3.98 15.04
N PRO A 18 -12.01 -5.26 15.17
CA PRO A 18 -10.76 -5.76 14.60
C PRO A 18 -10.86 -6.00 13.08
N ILE A 19 -11.34 -5.01 12.34
CA ILE A 19 -11.56 -5.05 10.90
C ILE A 19 -10.79 -3.91 10.26
N ILE A 20 -9.89 -4.25 9.34
CA ILE A 20 -9.20 -3.31 8.47
C ILE A 20 -9.84 -3.41 7.09
N GLN A 21 -10.38 -2.30 6.59
CA GLN A 21 -10.85 -2.22 5.21
C GLN A 21 -9.62 -2.09 4.31
N ALA A 22 -9.46 -3.00 3.33
CA ALA A 22 -8.23 -3.09 2.54
C ALA A 22 -7.99 -1.82 1.68
N PRO A 23 -6.75 -1.34 1.55
CA PRO A 23 -6.42 -0.27 0.62
C PRO A 23 -6.50 -0.77 -0.83
N MET A 24 -7.52 -0.36 -1.58
CA MET A 24 -7.76 -0.84 -2.96
C MET A 24 -7.61 0.29 -3.98
N ALA A 25 -6.41 0.46 -4.53
CA ALA A 25 -6.12 1.51 -5.51
C ALA A 25 -6.99 1.37 -6.77
N GLY A 26 -7.62 2.49 -7.20
CA GLY A 26 -8.46 2.55 -8.39
C GLY A 26 -9.94 2.20 -8.19
N VAL A 27 -10.35 1.73 -7.01
CA VAL A 27 -11.75 1.37 -6.71
C VAL A 27 -12.32 2.03 -5.45
N GLN A 28 -11.50 2.80 -4.71
CA GLN A 28 -11.93 3.52 -3.51
C GLN A 28 -11.20 4.85 -3.34
N ASP A 29 -11.78 5.70 -2.49
CA ASP A 29 -11.27 7.00 -2.06
C ASP A 29 -11.52 7.23 -0.56
N TYR A 30 -11.32 8.46 -0.08
CA TYR A 30 -11.52 8.84 1.32
C TYR A 30 -12.91 8.49 1.88
N ARG A 31 -13.96 8.45 1.05
CA ARG A 31 -15.34 8.26 1.54
C ARG A 31 -15.53 6.86 2.11
N LEU A 32 -14.95 5.85 1.46
CA LEU A 32 -14.99 4.47 1.96
C LEU A 32 -14.14 4.32 3.23
N ALA A 33 -12.94 4.90 3.23
CA ALA A 33 -12.07 4.87 4.40
C ALA A 33 -12.75 5.53 5.62
N ALA A 34 -13.29 6.74 5.43
CA ALA A 34 -14.00 7.47 6.48
C ALA A 34 -15.21 6.69 7.01
N ALA A 35 -16.02 6.07 6.12
CA ALA A 35 -17.18 5.29 6.54
C ALA A 35 -16.79 4.12 7.47
N VAL A 36 -15.71 3.40 7.16
CA VAL A 36 -15.24 2.28 8.00
C VAL A 36 -14.63 2.78 9.30
N SER A 37 -13.80 3.82 9.27
CA SER A 37 -13.25 4.43 10.48
C SER A 37 -14.37 4.90 11.40
N ASN A 38 -15.41 5.55 10.86
CA ASN A 38 -16.58 6.00 11.61
C ASN A 38 -17.42 4.86 12.20
N ALA A 39 -17.48 3.72 11.52
CA ALA A 39 -18.12 2.50 12.02
C ALA A 39 -17.31 1.78 13.12
N GLY A 40 -16.06 2.20 13.36
CA GLY A 40 -15.19 1.67 14.41
C GLY A 40 -14.17 0.63 13.95
N GLY A 41 -14.06 0.37 12.64
CA GLY A 41 -12.93 -0.35 12.04
C GLY A 41 -11.78 0.59 11.70
N LEU A 42 -10.80 0.09 10.95
CA LEU A 42 -9.72 0.89 10.37
C LEU A 42 -9.97 1.07 8.86
N GLY A 43 -10.40 2.27 8.46
CA GLY A 43 -10.46 2.65 7.05
C GLY A 43 -9.05 2.83 6.46
N SER A 44 -8.86 2.46 5.19
CA SER A 44 -7.55 2.61 4.53
C SER A 44 -7.65 3.44 3.25
N LEU A 45 -6.75 4.39 3.05
CA LEU A 45 -6.61 5.13 1.80
C LEU A 45 -5.44 4.55 0.97
N PRO A 46 -5.64 4.15 -0.30
CA PRO A 46 -4.58 3.68 -1.17
C PRO A 46 -3.88 4.87 -1.84
N CYS A 47 -2.61 5.09 -1.52
CA CYS A 47 -1.85 6.26 -1.96
C CYS A 47 -1.02 5.99 -3.22
N ALA A 48 -0.80 4.73 -3.60
CA ALA A 48 0.15 4.33 -4.64
C ALA A 48 -0.13 4.83 -6.07
N MET A 49 -1.33 5.36 -6.33
CA MET A 49 -1.73 5.93 -7.63
C MET A 49 -2.00 7.44 -7.56
N LEU A 50 -1.76 8.07 -6.41
CA LEU A 50 -2.05 9.49 -6.20
C LEU A 50 -0.75 10.29 -6.29
N GLY A 51 -0.75 11.31 -7.16
CA GLY A 51 0.27 12.35 -7.11
C GLY A 51 0.15 13.19 -5.82
N PRO A 52 1.19 13.95 -5.43
CA PRO A 52 1.23 14.64 -4.15
C PRO A 52 0.03 15.55 -3.87
N ASP A 53 -0.44 16.31 -4.86
CA ASP A 53 -1.56 17.23 -4.69
C ASP A 53 -2.89 16.49 -4.53
N ALA A 54 -3.10 15.43 -5.31
CA ALA A 54 -4.29 14.58 -5.18
C ALA A 54 -4.31 13.85 -3.83
N LEU A 55 -3.15 13.36 -3.37
CA LEU A 55 -3.02 12.71 -2.07
C LEU A 55 -3.33 13.69 -0.93
N LYS A 56 -2.82 14.92 -0.98
CA LYS A 56 -3.14 15.94 0.04
C LYS A 56 -4.64 16.24 0.08
N ALA A 57 -5.28 16.42 -1.07
CA ALA A 57 -6.71 16.68 -1.14
C ALA A 57 -7.55 15.52 -0.55
N GLU A 58 -7.21 14.27 -0.87
CA GLU A 58 -7.85 13.09 -0.29
C GLU A 58 -7.67 13.03 1.23
N LEU A 59 -6.49 13.37 1.74
CA LEU A 59 -6.19 13.34 3.17
C LEU A 59 -6.86 14.46 3.96
N GLU A 60 -6.98 15.65 3.39
CA GLU A 60 -7.74 16.76 3.99
C GLU A 60 -9.21 16.36 4.17
N ALA A 61 -9.82 15.81 3.11
CA ALA A 61 -11.19 15.32 3.16
C ALA A 61 -11.36 14.13 4.13
N LEU A 62 -10.39 13.21 4.17
CA LEU A 62 -10.39 12.08 5.10
C LEU A 62 -10.31 12.53 6.57
N ASN A 63 -9.41 13.46 6.89
CA ASN A 63 -9.27 14.01 8.24
C ASN A 63 -10.56 14.70 8.70
N GLU A 64 -11.19 15.48 7.83
CA GLU A 64 -12.47 16.12 8.15
C GLU A 64 -13.58 15.09 8.41
N ALA A 65 -13.71 14.11 7.51
CA ALA A 65 -14.80 13.12 7.56
C ALA A 65 -14.67 12.08 8.69
N THR A 66 -13.46 11.82 9.19
CA THR A 66 -13.21 10.84 10.25
C THR A 66 -13.45 11.40 11.65
N HIS A 67 -13.43 12.74 11.81
CA HIS A 67 -13.53 13.43 13.09
C HIS A 67 -12.53 12.89 14.13
N GLY A 68 -11.28 12.68 13.72
CA GLY A 68 -10.20 12.21 14.59
C GLY A 68 -10.16 10.70 14.85
N ARG A 69 -11.00 9.91 14.17
CA ARG A 69 -10.91 8.44 14.22
C ARG A 69 -9.72 7.94 13.40
N PRO A 70 -9.06 6.84 13.82
CA PRO A 70 -7.86 6.33 13.16
C PRO A 70 -8.13 5.86 11.74
N TYR A 71 -7.15 6.01 10.87
CA TYR A 71 -7.13 5.49 9.51
C TYR A 71 -5.71 5.03 9.13
N ASN A 72 -5.64 4.24 8.06
CA ASN A 72 -4.44 3.69 7.46
C ASN A 72 -4.12 4.37 6.12
N LEU A 73 -2.85 4.73 5.89
CA LEU A 73 -2.36 5.13 4.57
C LEU A 73 -1.50 4.03 3.96
N ASN A 74 -1.83 3.61 2.75
CA ASN A 74 -1.13 2.51 2.08
C ASN A 74 -0.26 2.99 0.92
N PHE A 75 0.99 2.54 0.91
CA PHE A 75 1.95 2.84 -0.14
C PHE A 75 2.58 1.55 -0.69
N PHE A 76 3.10 1.63 -1.91
CA PHE A 76 3.96 0.57 -2.43
C PHE A 76 5.41 0.81 -2.05
N ALA A 77 6.14 -0.27 -1.79
CA ALA A 77 7.57 -0.26 -1.45
C ALA A 77 8.42 -1.08 -2.44
N HIS A 78 7.88 -1.34 -3.63
CA HIS A 78 8.60 -2.10 -4.66
C HIS A 78 9.84 -1.37 -5.15
N THR A 79 10.87 -2.11 -5.51
CA THR A 79 12.00 -1.58 -6.27
C THR A 79 11.56 -1.26 -7.70
N PRO A 80 11.75 -0.02 -8.18
CA PRO A 80 11.48 0.30 -9.59
C PRO A 80 12.28 -0.61 -10.53
N PRO A 81 11.66 -1.15 -11.59
CA PRO A 81 12.40 -1.92 -12.57
C PRO A 81 13.37 -1.01 -13.34
N ASN A 82 14.52 -1.55 -13.73
CA ASN A 82 15.38 -0.86 -14.69
C ASN A 82 14.67 -0.83 -16.05
N PRO A 83 14.58 0.33 -16.72
CA PRO A 83 14.03 0.41 -18.07
C PRO A 83 14.78 -0.51 -19.04
N ASP A 84 14.03 -1.25 -19.86
CA ASP A 84 14.55 -2.11 -20.92
C ASP A 84 13.74 -1.86 -22.20
N ASP A 85 14.27 -0.98 -23.06
CA ASP A 85 13.63 -0.59 -24.32
C ASP A 85 13.37 -1.79 -25.24
N GLN A 86 14.22 -2.82 -25.21
CA GLN A 86 14.04 -4.01 -26.03
C GLN A 86 12.91 -4.88 -25.51
N GLN A 87 12.81 -5.05 -24.18
CA GLN A 87 11.70 -5.75 -23.56
C GLN A 87 10.39 -5.01 -23.81
N GLU A 88 10.38 -3.69 -23.68
CA GLU A 88 9.21 -2.86 -23.95
C GLU A 88 8.78 -2.97 -25.42
N ALA A 89 9.71 -2.89 -26.37
CA ALA A 89 9.43 -3.05 -27.79
C ALA A 89 8.82 -4.43 -28.11
N ARG A 90 9.39 -5.51 -27.55
CA ARG A 90 8.83 -6.87 -27.69
C ARG A 90 7.41 -6.96 -27.13
N TRP A 91 7.15 -6.34 -25.99
CA TRP A 91 5.83 -6.32 -25.37
C TRP A 91 4.81 -5.55 -26.21
N ARG A 92 5.17 -4.36 -26.69
CA ARG A 92 4.32 -3.54 -27.58
C ARG A 92 4.04 -4.26 -28.90
N GLN A 93 5.01 -4.98 -29.45
CA GLN A 93 4.80 -5.80 -30.65
C GLN A 93 3.79 -6.93 -30.41
N ALA A 94 3.86 -7.62 -29.26
CA ALA A 94 2.91 -8.66 -28.91
C ALA A 94 1.46 -8.13 -28.77
N LEU A 95 1.31 -6.87 -28.36
CA LEU A 95 0.02 -6.18 -28.22
C LEU A 95 -0.48 -5.51 -29.52
N ALA A 96 0.31 -5.52 -30.60
CA ALA A 96 -0.03 -4.89 -31.88
C ALA A 96 -1.40 -5.31 -32.46
N PRO A 97 -1.86 -6.57 -32.35
CA PRO A 97 -3.20 -6.96 -32.79
C PRO A 97 -4.31 -6.17 -32.08
N TYR A 98 -4.18 -5.95 -30.78
CA TYR A 98 -5.17 -5.21 -29.99
C TYR A 98 -5.15 -3.71 -30.30
N TYR A 99 -3.96 -3.12 -30.49
CA TYR A 99 -3.87 -1.73 -30.94
C TYR A 99 -4.58 -1.52 -32.28
N LYS A 100 -4.40 -2.45 -33.22
CA LYS A 100 -5.10 -2.42 -34.50
C LYS A 100 -6.61 -2.60 -34.35
N GLU A 101 -7.05 -3.56 -33.54
CA GLU A 101 -8.47 -3.84 -33.28
C GLU A 101 -9.21 -2.61 -32.77
N PHE A 102 -8.61 -1.87 -31.84
CA PHE A 102 -9.21 -0.69 -31.22
C PHE A 102 -8.79 0.65 -31.85
N ALA A 103 -8.08 0.62 -32.99
CA ALA A 103 -7.54 1.81 -33.66
C ALA A 103 -6.73 2.76 -32.74
N ILE A 104 -5.97 2.17 -31.82
CA ILE A 104 -5.09 2.88 -30.89
C ILE A 104 -3.73 3.10 -31.56
N ASP A 105 -3.25 4.34 -31.60
CA ASP A 105 -1.87 4.65 -32.00
C ASP A 105 -0.92 4.47 -30.81
N PRO A 106 -0.02 3.46 -30.81
CA PRO A 106 0.92 3.22 -29.72
C PRO A 106 1.85 4.41 -29.45
N ALA A 107 2.11 5.27 -30.45
CA ALA A 107 2.96 6.45 -30.31
C ALA A 107 2.29 7.57 -29.48
N THR A 108 0.97 7.53 -29.32
CA THR A 108 0.21 8.50 -28.52
C THR A 108 0.03 8.07 -27.06
N ILE A 109 0.46 6.86 -26.70
CA ILE A 109 0.36 6.35 -25.34
C ILE A 109 1.39 7.11 -24.48
N SER A 110 0.90 8.03 -23.66
CA SER A 110 1.71 8.68 -22.63
C SER A 110 2.22 7.65 -21.64
N ASN A 111 3.45 7.84 -21.14
CA ASN A 111 3.90 7.15 -19.94
C ASN A 111 2.90 7.47 -18.83
N GLY A 112 2.13 6.47 -18.40
CA GLY A 112 1.11 6.65 -17.36
C GLY A 112 1.75 7.13 -16.07
N PRO A 113 0.97 7.72 -15.14
CA PRO A 113 1.47 8.03 -13.81
C PRO A 113 2.00 6.73 -13.20
N GLY A 114 3.32 6.67 -13.06
CA GLY A 114 3.99 5.51 -12.50
C GLY A 114 3.43 5.27 -11.11
N ARG A 115 3.22 4.01 -10.76
CA ARG A 115 3.00 3.61 -9.37
C ARG A 115 4.29 3.91 -8.64
N MET A 116 4.43 5.09 -8.06
CA MET A 116 5.68 5.49 -7.43
C MET A 116 5.81 4.75 -6.09
N PRO A 117 6.99 4.18 -5.78
CA PRO A 117 7.24 3.67 -4.44
C PRO A 117 7.28 4.81 -3.43
N PHE A 118 7.10 4.47 -2.16
CA PHE A 118 7.20 5.41 -1.05
C PHE A 118 8.53 6.17 -1.08
N ASN A 119 8.46 7.49 -1.02
CA ASN A 119 9.58 8.41 -1.23
C ASN A 119 9.51 9.60 -0.25
N ASP A 120 10.43 10.55 -0.37
CA ASP A 120 10.52 11.69 0.55
C ASP A 120 9.27 12.59 0.58
N GLU A 121 8.59 12.77 -0.55
CA GLU A 121 7.34 13.54 -0.62
C GLU A 121 6.20 12.83 0.11
N SER A 122 6.10 11.51 -0.08
CA SER A 122 5.12 10.67 0.64
C SER A 122 5.40 10.67 2.14
N ALA A 123 6.67 10.61 2.55
CA ALA A 123 7.07 10.69 3.94
C ALA A 123 6.75 12.05 4.57
N ALA A 124 6.97 13.16 3.85
CA ALA A 124 6.58 14.49 4.30
C ALA A 124 5.07 14.63 4.51
N ILE A 125 4.26 13.99 3.66
CA ILE A 125 2.81 13.92 3.82
C ILE A 125 2.44 13.08 5.07
N VAL A 126 3.06 11.92 5.28
CA VAL A 126 2.84 11.11 6.49
C VAL A 126 3.18 11.92 7.76
N GLU A 127 4.28 12.68 7.75
CA GLU A 127 4.68 13.53 8.88
C GLU A 127 3.67 14.64 9.18
N ALA A 128 3.08 15.24 8.14
CA ALA A 128 2.10 16.31 8.29
C ALA A 128 0.75 15.80 8.81
N PHE A 129 0.29 14.65 8.31
CA PHE A 129 -1.04 14.12 8.61
C PHE A 129 -1.07 13.14 9.79
N ARG A 130 0.07 12.54 10.14
CA ARG A 130 0.27 11.63 11.29
C ARG A 130 -0.82 10.55 11.42
N PRO A 131 -1.00 9.69 10.40
CA PRO A 131 -2.00 8.63 10.44
C PRO A 131 -1.71 7.64 11.59
N ALA A 132 -2.74 6.95 12.06
CA ALA A 132 -2.56 5.90 13.06
C ALA A 132 -1.74 4.71 12.52
N VAL A 133 -1.90 4.42 11.23
CA VAL A 133 -1.22 3.31 10.55
C VAL A 133 -0.68 3.77 9.20
N VAL A 134 0.53 3.31 8.87
CA VAL A 134 1.05 3.29 7.50
C VAL A 134 1.29 1.85 7.12
N SER A 135 0.73 1.42 6.01
CA SER A 135 0.89 0.07 5.49
C SER A 135 1.67 0.06 4.19
N PHE A 136 2.49 -0.97 4.00
CA PHE A 136 3.26 -1.17 2.79
C PHE A 136 2.83 -2.44 2.05
N HIS A 137 2.86 -2.37 0.72
CA HIS A 137 2.78 -3.53 -0.16
C HIS A 137 4.11 -3.70 -0.89
N PHE A 138 4.53 -4.95 -1.12
CA PHE A 138 5.81 -5.32 -1.74
C PHE A 138 7.05 -5.01 -0.86
N GLY A 139 6.97 -5.30 0.45
CA GLY A 139 8.08 -5.15 1.40
C GLY A 139 8.03 -3.87 2.23
N LEU A 140 9.19 -3.27 2.50
CA LEU A 140 9.35 -2.03 3.26
C LEU A 140 10.23 -1.05 2.48
N PRO A 141 10.03 0.28 2.66
CA PRO A 141 10.92 1.28 2.08
C PRO A 141 12.31 1.24 2.75
N GLU A 142 13.24 2.05 2.24
CA GLU A 142 14.55 2.20 2.85
C GLU A 142 14.47 2.60 4.34
N PRO A 143 15.41 2.16 5.19
CA PRO A 143 15.34 2.38 6.64
C PRO A 143 15.13 3.84 7.05
N ALA A 144 15.75 4.80 6.35
CA ALA A 144 15.60 6.22 6.65
C ALA A 144 14.16 6.72 6.42
N LEU A 145 13.48 6.25 5.38
CA LEU A 145 12.08 6.57 5.13
C LEU A 145 11.16 5.88 6.15
N LEU A 146 11.48 4.65 6.53
CA LEU A 146 10.75 3.91 7.55
C LEU A 146 10.84 4.60 8.92
N ASP A 147 12.00 5.14 9.26
CA ASP A 147 12.22 5.90 10.49
C ASP A 147 11.36 7.17 10.55
N ARG A 148 11.18 7.87 9.42
CA ARG A 148 10.29 9.04 9.33
C ARG A 148 8.84 8.68 9.63
N VAL A 149 8.36 7.54 9.11
CA VAL A 149 7.02 7.00 9.42
C VAL A 149 6.87 6.73 10.92
N ARG A 150 7.90 6.14 11.55
CA ARG A 150 7.91 5.86 12.99
C ARG A 150 7.91 7.16 13.82
N GLN A 151 8.67 8.17 13.42
CA GLN A 151 8.70 9.50 14.07
C GLN A 151 7.38 10.26 13.93
N ALA A 152 6.64 10.02 12.84
CA ALA A 152 5.26 10.49 12.68
C ALA A 152 4.27 9.81 13.66
N GLY A 153 4.70 8.77 14.37
CA GLY A 153 3.91 8.06 15.39
C GLY A 153 3.00 6.96 14.83
N ALA A 154 3.12 6.65 13.54
CA ALA A 154 2.30 5.62 12.92
C ALA A 154 2.79 4.21 13.27
N LYS A 155 1.85 3.28 13.37
CA LYS A 155 2.16 1.84 13.34
C LYS A 155 2.45 1.40 11.91
N ILE A 156 3.49 0.61 11.74
CA ILE A 156 3.95 0.13 10.44
C ILE A 156 3.41 -1.27 10.21
N LEU A 157 2.59 -1.43 9.16
CA LEU A 157 2.15 -2.74 8.69
C LEU A 157 2.79 -3.05 7.33
N SER A 158 3.04 -4.31 7.03
CA SER A 158 3.38 -4.72 5.67
C SER A 158 2.88 -6.12 5.36
N THR A 159 2.70 -6.39 4.07
CA THR A 159 2.18 -7.65 3.56
C THR A 159 3.28 -8.70 3.41
N ALA A 160 3.02 -9.91 3.89
CA ALA A 160 3.80 -11.11 3.59
C ALA A 160 2.90 -12.18 2.96
N THR A 161 3.48 -12.91 2.01
CA THR A 161 2.87 -14.05 1.32
C THR A 161 3.53 -15.39 1.68
N THR A 162 4.68 -15.35 2.36
CA THR A 162 5.38 -16.52 2.92
C THR A 162 5.82 -16.27 4.36
N VAL A 163 6.23 -17.33 5.07
CA VAL A 163 6.79 -17.23 6.42
C VAL A 163 8.11 -16.48 6.42
N GLU A 164 8.96 -16.69 5.41
CA GLU A 164 10.24 -16.00 5.25
C GLU A 164 10.06 -14.49 5.11
N GLU A 165 9.05 -14.06 4.36
CA GLU A 165 8.67 -12.65 4.24
C GLU A 165 8.20 -12.09 5.58
N ALA A 166 7.38 -12.84 6.33
CA ALA A 166 6.92 -12.40 7.64
C ALA A 166 8.09 -12.24 8.65
N ILE A 167 9.03 -13.19 8.67
CA ILE A 167 10.25 -13.11 9.49
C ILE A 167 11.10 -11.91 9.07
N TRP A 168 11.24 -11.68 7.75
CA TRP A 168 11.98 -10.53 7.25
C TRP A 168 11.34 -9.21 7.72
N LEU A 169 10.02 -9.07 7.62
CA LEU A 169 9.30 -7.88 8.07
C LEU A 169 9.47 -7.62 9.57
N GLU A 170 9.40 -8.66 10.40
CA GLU A 170 9.65 -8.57 11.85
C GLU A 170 11.06 -8.03 12.12
N GLN A 171 12.07 -8.61 11.48
CA GLN A 171 13.48 -8.21 11.65
C GLN A 171 13.77 -6.78 11.17
N HIS A 172 12.97 -6.27 10.24
CA HIS A 172 13.14 -4.94 9.66
C HIS A 172 12.16 -3.89 10.24
N GLY A 173 11.46 -4.23 11.33
CA GLY A 173 10.77 -3.26 12.18
C GLY A 173 9.34 -2.94 11.79
N ALA A 174 8.63 -3.86 11.13
CA ALA A 174 7.17 -3.80 11.04
C ALA A 174 6.53 -4.08 12.42
N ASP A 175 5.50 -3.32 12.78
CA ASP A 175 4.72 -3.54 14.01
C ASP A 175 3.73 -4.72 13.86
N ALA A 176 3.27 -4.99 12.63
CA ALA A 176 2.45 -6.16 12.32
C ALA A 176 2.57 -6.60 10.86
N VAL A 177 2.32 -7.90 10.64
CA VAL A 177 2.33 -8.53 9.31
C VAL A 177 0.90 -8.78 8.83
N ILE A 178 0.61 -8.36 7.60
CA ILE A 178 -0.62 -8.72 6.88
C ILE A 178 -0.34 -10.02 6.12
N ALA A 179 -0.83 -11.15 6.65
CA ALA A 179 -0.71 -12.44 5.98
C ALA A 179 -1.69 -12.52 4.79
N GLN A 180 -1.18 -12.40 3.57
CA GLN A 180 -1.99 -12.32 2.37
C GLN A 180 -2.05 -13.68 1.65
N GLY A 181 -3.07 -14.47 1.99
CA GLY A 181 -3.33 -15.78 1.37
C GLY A 181 -3.65 -15.72 -0.12
N LEU A 182 -3.50 -16.84 -0.83
CA LEU A 182 -3.78 -16.99 -2.27
C LEU A 182 -5.17 -16.52 -2.70
N GLU A 183 -6.17 -16.59 -1.81
CA GLU A 183 -7.55 -16.16 -2.07
C GLU A 183 -7.71 -14.64 -2.19
N ALA A 184 -6.72 -13.86 -1.75
CA ALA A 184 -6.80 -12.41 -1.79
C ALA A 184 -6.85 -11.88 -3.24
N GLY A 185 -7.72 -10.90 -3.50
CA GLY A 185 -7.75 -10.18 -4.77
C GLY A 185 -6.60 -9.18 -4.94
N GLY A 186 -6.43 -8.69 -6.17
CA GLY A 186 -5.44 -7.65 -6.48
C GLY A 186 -4.01 -8.18 -6.60
N HIS A 187 -3.03 -7.31 -6.32
CA HIS A 187 -1.61 -7.67 -6.44
C HIS A 187 -1.18 -8.60 -5.31
N ARG A 188 -0.36 -9.58 -5.66
CA ARG A 188 0.33 -10.46 -4.71
C ARG A 188 1.49 -9.69 -4.10
N GLY A 189 1.54 -9.57 -2.77
CA GLY A 189 2.51 -8.74 -2.04
C GLY A 189 3.93 -9.29 -1.95
N ILE A 190 4.25 -10.32 -2.73
CA ILE A 190 5.53 -11.02 -2.75
C ILE A 190 6.71 -10.07 -3.07
N PHE A 191 7.82 -10.23 -2.36
CA PHE A 191 9.00 -9.36 -2.50
C PHE A 191 10.36 -10.06 -2.29
N LEU A 192 10.44 -11.21 -1.62
CA LEU A 192 11.74 -11.91 -1.45
C LEU A 192 12.08 -12.84 -2.62
N THR A 193 11.07 -13.34 -3.33
CA THR A 193 11.23 -14.23 -4.49
C THR A 193 10.28 -13.85 -5.61
N LYS A 194 10.58 -14.33 -6.81
CA LYS A 194 9.68 -14.23 -7.98
C LYS A 194 8.93 -15.53 -8.25
N ASP A 195 9.25 -16.60 -7.52
CA ASP A 195 8.54 -17.86 -7.63
C ASP A 195 7.17 -17.73 -6.95
N MET A 196 6.11 -17.71 -7.77
CA MET A 196 4.75 -17.56 -7.27
C MET A 196 4.23 -18.81 -6.56
N THR A 197 4.89 -19.96 -6.73
CA THR A 197 4.46 -21.24 -6.15
C THR A 197 4.77 -21.39 -4.66
N THR A 198 5.58 -20.49 -4.10
CA THR A 198 5.97 -20.49 -2.68
C THR A 198 4.92 -19.84 -1.78
N GLN A 199 3.91 -19.20 -2.36
CA GLN A 199 2.90 -18.45 -1.62
C GLN A 199 1.90 -19.39 -0.94
N MET A 200 1.50 -19.00 0.27
CA MET A 200 0.48 -19.69 1.07
C MET A 200 -0.92 -19.14 0.81
#